data_AF-A0A0F9QZZ3-F1
#
_entry.id   AF-A0A0F9QZZ3-F1
#
_cell.length_a   1.000
_cell.length_b   1.000
_cell.length_c   1.000
_cell.angle_alpha   90.00
_cell.angle_beta   90.00
_cell.angle_gamma   90.00
#
_symmetry.space_group_name_H-M   'P 1'
#
loop_
_entity.id
_entity.type
_entity.pdbx_description
1 polymer ?
#
loop_
_entity_poly.entity_id
_entity_poly.type
_entity_poly.pdbx_seq_one_letter_code
_entity_poly.pdbx_strand_id
1 'polypeptide(L)'
;MVFDQIVSIVPTTNQYVYDLTVEPHHNFVGDGFILHNCVRTIHAEANALLAATRHGVSTDGATLYVTCYPCWACFKLLAQAGIKSIIYENSYRVDPLVADAAMGMGITLGQHPLGKEDMDRLTAEIDYDPDEEGRDPDEEDEEEGGGL
;
A
#
# COMPACT_ATOMS: atom_id res chain seq x y z
N MET A 1 -9.82 -8.35 -15.01
CA MET A 1 -8.46 -8.62 -14.51
C MET A 1 -8.35 -10.11 -14.27
N VAL A 2 -7.34 -10.77 -14.82
CA VAL A 2 -7.08 -12.20 -14.60
C VAL A 2 -5.95 -12.25 -13.58
N PHE A 3 -6.22 -12.82 -12.41
CA PHE A 3 -5.17 -13.12 -11.45
C PHE A 3 -4.62 -14.51 -11.75
N ASP A 4 -3.31 -14.65 -11.73
CA ASP A 4 -2.67 -15.96 -11.80
C ASP A 4 -2.81 -16.69 -10.47
N GLN A 5 -3.21 -17.96 -10.53
CA GLN A 5 -3.34 -18.81 -9.35
C GLN A 5 -1.96 -19.29 -8.91
N ILE A 6 -1.62 -19.09 -7.62
CA ILE A 6 -0.45 -19.75 -7.04
C ILE A 6 -0.73 -21.26 -7.00
N VAL A 7 -0.04 -21.99 -7.88
CA VAL A 7 -0.22 -23.44 -8.06
C VAL A 7 0.54 -24.28 -7.03
N SER A 8 1.65 -23.76 -6.48
CA SER A 8 2.38 -24.42 -5.39
C SER A 8 3.39 -23.49 -4.73
N ILE A 9 3.64 -23.67 -3.44
CA ILE A 9 4.76 -23.10 -2.70
C ILE A 9 5.56 -24.26 -2.12
N VAL A 10 6.83 -24.39 -2.50
CA VAL A 10 7.69 -25.50 -2.05
C VAL A 10 8.91 -24.94 -1.31
N PRO A 11 9.20 -25.41 -0.08
CA PRO A 11 10.44 -25.05 0.60
C PRO A 11 11.64 -25.63 -0.14
N THR A 12 12.51 -24.78 -0.67
CA THR A 12 13.78 -25.22 -1.26
C THR A 12 14.80 -25.52 -0.16
N THR A 13 15.55 -26.62 -0.30
CA THR A 13 16.61 -26.99 0.62
C THR A 13 17.78 -26.01 0.51
N ASN A 14 17.84 -25.06 1.45
CA ASN A 14 18.99 -24.23 1.83
C ASN A 14 19.95 -23.86 0.68
N GLN A 15 19.54 -22.93 -0.17
CA GLN A 15 20.49 -22.18 -1.01
C GLN A 15 20.85 -20.87 -0.30
N TYR A 16 22.12 -20.47 -0.40
CA TYR A 16 22.59 -19.21 0.17
C TYR A 16 21.88 -18.05 -0.53
N VAL A 17 21.15 -17.25 0.24
CA VAL A 17 20.69 -15.94 -0.20
C VAL A 17 21.85 -14.98 0.03
N TYR A 18 22.34 -14.34 -1.04
CA TYR A 18 23.39 -13.34 -0.93
C TYR A 18 22.75 -11.97 -0.75
N ASP A 19 23.14 -11.25 0.30
CA ASP A 19 22.87 -9.83 0.44
C ASP A 19 23.93 -9.06 -0.36
N LEU A 20 23.51 -8.44 -1.45
CA LEU A 20 24.32 -7.49 -2.20
C LEU A 20 23.92 -6.08 -1.74
N THR A 21 24.72 -5.56 -0.80
CA THR A 21 24.67 -4.15 -0.46
C THR A 21 25.53 -3.38 -1.47
N VAL A 22 24.89 -2.61 -2.35
CA VAL A 22 25.56 -1.61 -3.21
C VAL A 22 25.08 -0.26 -2.73
N GLU A 23 25.93 0.52 -2.06
CA GLU A 23 25.55 1.84 -1.57
C GLU A 23 24.86 2.67 -2.67
N PRO A 24 23.63 3.20 -2.45
CA PRO A 24 22.87 3.23 -1.20
C PRO A 24 21.79 2.12 -1.04
N HIS A 25 21.70 1.13 -1.93
CA HIS A 25 20.62 0.14 -2.00
C HIS A 25 21.01 -1.23 -1.42
N HIS A 26 20.06 -1.89 -0.76
CA HIS A 26 20.21 -3.27 -0.27
C HIS A 26 19.34 -4.18 -1.14
N ASN A 27 19.95 -5.13 -1.83
CA ASN A 27 19.24 -6.09 -2.68
C ASN A 27 19.68 -7.51 -2.34
N PHE A 28 18.75 -8.46 -2.36
CA PHE A 28 19.05 -9.88 -2.26
C PHE A 28 19.14 -10.50 -3.64
N VAL A 29 20.08 -11.43 -3.84
CA VAL A 29 20.09 -12.30 -5.01
C VAL A 29 19.73 -13.71 -4.60
N GLY A 30 18.63 -14.22 -5.14
CA GLY A 30 18.17 -15.61 -4.98
C GLY A 30 17.87 -16.21 -6.35
N ASP A 31 18.54 -17.31 -6.71
CA ASP A 31 18.34 -18.05 -7.97
C ASP A 31 18.33 -17.17 -9.25
N GLY A 32 19.21 -16.17 -9.31
CA GLY A 32 19.32 -15.25 -10.46
C GLY A 32 18.34 -14.07 -10.46
N PHE A 33 17.49 -13.92 -9.44
CA PHE A 33 16.60 -12.77 -9.27
C PHE A 33 17.17 -11.77 -8.26
N ILE A 34 17.09 -10.47 -8.59
CA ILE A 34 17.44 -9.36 -7.69
C ILE A 34 16.16 -8.87 -6.99
N LEU A 35 16.08 -9.04 -5.68
CA LEU A 35 14.95 -8.65 -4.84
C LEU A 35 15.31 -7.46 -3.97
N HIS A 36 14.63 -6.33 -4.16
CA HIS A 36 14.70 -5.20 -3.23
C HIS A 36 13.69 -5.44 -2.10
N ASN A 37 14.18 -5.65 -0.88
CA ASN A 37 13.36 -5.97 0.29
C ASN A 37 13.79 -5.10 1.49
N CYS A 38 12.86 -4.35 2.07
CA CYS A 38 12.99 -3.90 3.44
C CYS A 38 12.55 -5.03 4.39
N VAL A 39 13.51 -5.79 4.92
CA VAL A 39 13.26 -7.08 5.61
C VAL A 39 12.38 -6.95 6.86
N ARG A 40 12.25 -5.75 7.43
CA ARG A 40 11.65 -5.54 8.76
C ARG A 40 10.27 -4.89 8.74
N THR A 41 9.96 -4.06 7.74
CA THR A 41 8.81 -3.17 7.80
C THR A 41 8.01 -3.19 6.51
N ILE A 42 6.70 -3.38 6.65
CA ILE A 42 5.75 -3.01 5.61
C ILE A 42 5.72 -1.48 5.57
N HIS A 43 5.88 -0.92 4.37
CA HIS A 43 5.88 0.53 4.16
C HIS A 43 4.50 1.12 4.43
N ALA A 44 4.45 2.41 4.74
CA ALA A 44 3.21 3.12 5.07
C ALA A 44 2.16 2.99 3.94
N GLU A 45 2.59 3.08 2.68
CA GLU A 45 1.76 2.95 1.50
C GLU A 45 1.07 1.58 1.41
N ALA A 46 1.84 0.52 1.65
CA ALA A 46 1.33 -0.84 1.64
C ALA A 46 0.41 -1.11 2.84
N ASN A 47 0.75 -0.60 4.03
CA ASN A 47 -0.11 -0.68 5.20
C ASN A 47 -1.46 0.04 4.99
N ALA A 48 -1.45 1.20 4.34
CA ALA A 48 -2.67 1.94 4.02
C ALA A 48 -3.61 1.13 3.10
N LEU A 49 -3.07 0.50 2.05
CA LEU A 49 -3.85 -0.40 1.18
C LEU A 49 -4.37 -1.63 1.94
N LEU A 50 -3.54 -2.22 2.81
CA LEU A 50 -3.95 -3.37 3.62
C LEU A 50 -5.08 -3.02 4.58
N ALA A 51 -5.01 -1.85 5.23
CA ALA A 51 -6.09 -1.34 6.06
C ALA A 51 -7.37 -1.16 5.24
N ALA A 52 -7.31 -0.43 4.13
CA ALA A 52 -8.48 -0.24 3.26
C ALA A 52 -9.10 -1.57 2.82
N THR A 53 -8.27 -2.54 2.43
CA THR A 53 -8.73 -3.88 2.04
C THR A 53 -9.39 -4.61 3.21
N ARG A 54 -8.79 -4.58 4.40
CA ARG A 54 -9.30 -5.23 5.60
C ARG A 54 -10.68 -4.69 5.99
N HIS A 55 -10.92 -3.41 5.76
CA HIS A 55 -12.18 -2.74 6.07
C HIS A 55 -13.13 -2.64 4.87
N GLY A 56 -12.84 -3.33 3.74
CA GLY A 56 -13.71 -3.33 2.56
C GLY A 56 -13.83 -1.98 1.84
N VAL A 57 -12.91 -1.05 2.10
CA VAL A 57 -12.90 0.29 1.52
C VAL A 57 -12.24 0.27 0.15
N SER A 58 -12.97 0.66 -0.89
CA SER A 58 -12.41 0.82 -2.23
C SER A 58 -11.40 1.95 -2.27
N THR A 59 -10.27 1.71 -2.93
CA THR A 59 -9.21 2.71 -3.18
C THR A 59 -9.15 3.17 -4.63
N ASP A 60 -10.05 2.68 -5.48
CA ASP A 60 -10.10 3.10 -6.90
C ASP A 60 -10.49 4.58 -7.01
N GLY A 61 -9.69 5.34 -7.74
CA GLY A 61 -9.86 6.79 -7.86
C GLY A 61 -9.29 7.62 -6.70
N ALA A 62 -8.81 6.99 -5.62
CA ALA A 62 -8.44 7.71 -4.41
C ALA A 62 -7.11 8.48 -4.52
N THR A 63 -6.92 9.41 -3.57
CA THR A 63 -5.67 10.15 -3.37
C THR A 63 -4.99 9.63 -2.10
N LEU A 64 -3.73 9.20 -2.22
CA LEU A 64 -2.89 8.82 -1.10
C LEU A 64 -2.07 10.01 -0.62
N TYR A 65 -2.10 10.28 0.68
CA TYR A 65 -1.17 11.19 1.36
C TYR A 65 -0.17 10.37 2.16
N VAL A 66 1.13 10.62 1.96
CA VAL A 66 2.20 9.86 2.62
C VAL A 66 3.37 10.78 2.96
N THR A 67 4.11 10.48 4.02
CA THR A 67 5.23 11.35 4.44
C THR A 67 6.45 11.27 3.51
N CYS A 68 6.63 10.16 2.78
CA CYS A 68 7.80 9.91 1.94
C CYS A 68 7.42 9.51 0.52
N TYR A 69 8.26 9.91 -0.44
CA TYR A 69 8.15 9.48 -1.84
C TYR A 69 8.06 7.96 -1.96
N PRO A 70 7.10 7.41 -2.74
CA PRO A 70 6.88 5.98 -2.80
C PRO A 70 8.04 5.26 -3.50
N CYS A 71 8.46 4.13 -2.94
CA CYS A 71 9.41 3.26 -3.62
C CYS A 71 8.74 2.54 -4.81
N TRP A 72 9.52 2.00 -5.75
CA TRP A 72 8.99 1.29 -6.92
C TRP A 72 8.02 0.15 -6.55
N ALA A 73 8.30 -0.59 -5.46
CA ALA A 73 7.42 -1.66 -5.01
C ALA A 73 6.06 -1.13 -4.55
N CYS A 74 6.04 -0.07 -3.73
CA CYS A 74 4.80 0.54 -3.25
C CYS A 74 4.03 1.22 -4.37
N PHE A 75 4.72 1.94 -5.27
CA PHE A 75 4.08 2.59 -6.42
C PHE A 75 3.29 1.59 -7.27
N LYS A 76 3.86 0.42 -7.58
CA LYS A 76 3.15 -0.62 -8.35
C LYS A 76 1.88 -1.09 -7.65
N LEU A 77 1.92 -1.26 -6.33
CA LEU A 77 0.74 -1.65 -5.54
C LEU A 77 -0.34 -0.56 -5.60
N LEU A 78 0.04 0.70 -5.39
CA LEU A 78 -0.88 1.85 -5.44
C LEU A 78 -1.52 2.01 -6.83
N ALA A 79 -0.72 1.92 -7.88
CA ALA A 79 -1.20 2.00 -9.25
C ALA A 79 -2.19 0.87 -9.57
N GLN A 80 -1.91 -0.36 -9.10
CA GLN A 80 -2.78 -1.51 -9.30
C GLN A 80 -4.07 -1.44 -8.46
N ALA A 81 -4.01 -0.79 -7.29
CA ALA A 81 -5.15 -0.55 -6.42
C ALA A 81 -6.09 0.56 -6.93
N GLY A 82 -5.69 1.29 -7.99
CA GLY A 82 -6.52 2.31 -8.62
C GLY A 82 -6.29 3.74 -8.10
N ILE A 83 -5.27 3.95 -7.26
CA ILE A 83 -4.88 5.29 -6.78
C ILE A 83 -4.55 6.21 -7.97
N LYS A 84 -5.08 7.44 -7.95
CA LYS A 84 -4.89 8.44 -9.02
C LYS A 84 -3.97 9.59 -8.66
N SER A 85 -3.76 9.81 -7.36
CA SER A 85 -2.89 10.87 -6.87
C SER A 85 -2.11 10.40 -5.67
N ILE A 86 -0.81 10.71 -5.63
CA ILE A 86 0.08 10.43 -4.50
C ILE A 86 0.73 11.75 -4.11
N ILE A 87 0.38 12.24 -2.93
CA ILE A 87 0.89 13.47 -2.34
C ILE A 87 1.89 13.10 -1.26
N TYR A 88 3.11 13.61 -1.37
CA TYR A 88 4.19 13.29 -0.44
C TYR A 88 4.90 14.52 0.11
N GLU A 89 5.41 14.43 1.33
CA GLU A 89 6.18 15.53 1.93
C GLU A 89 7.67 15.45 1.57
N ASN A 90 8.29 14.30 1.79
CA ASN A 90 9.74 14.12 1.70
C ASN A 90 10.16 13.38 0.43
N SER A 91 11.02 14.01 -0.38
CA SER A 91 11.64 13.43 -1.59
C SER A 91 12.82 12.49 -1.26
N TYR A 92 12.60 11.52 -0.38
CA TYR A 92 13.63 10.54 -0.02
C TYR A 92 13.76 9.46 -1.10
N ARG A 93 14.96 9.28 -1.66
CA ARG A 93 15.27 8.26 -2.69
C ARG A 93 14.31 8.26 -3.88
N VAL A 94 14.13 9.43 -4.48
CA VAL A 94 13.33 9.59 -5.70
C VAL A 94 13.89 8.70 -6.81
N ASP A 95 13.06 7.79 -7.29
CA ASP A 95 13.38 6.90 -8.41
C ASP A 95 12.72 7.47 -9.68
N PRO A 96 13.50 7.85 -10.72
CA PRO A 96 12.95 8.35 -11.97
C PRO A 96 11.92 7.41 -12.61
N LEU A 97 12.07 6.10 -12.41
CA LEU A 97 11.15 5.10 -12.96
C LEU A 97 9.73 5.28 -12.43
N VAL A 98 9.58 5.69 -11.16
CA VAL A 98 8.27 5.98 -10.55
C VAL A 98 7.63 7.18 -11.24
N ALA A 99 8.39 8.25 -11.47
CA ALA A 99 7.88 9.45 -12.14
C ALA A 99 7.46 9.16 -13.60
N ASP A 100 8.29 8.43 -14.35
CA ASP A 100 8.00 8.05 -15.74
C ASP A 100 6.76 7.16 -15.83
N ALA A 101 6.66 6.16 -14.94
CA ALA A 101 5.50 5.27 -14.89
C ALA A 101 4.23 6.02 -14.47
N ALA A 102 4.30 6.90 -13.47
CA ALA A 102 3.16 7.70 -13.04
C ALA A 102 2.64 8.57 -14.18
N MET A 103 3.53 9.22 -14.95
CA MET A 103 3.16 9.98 -16.12
C MET A 103 2.49 9.10 -17.18
N GLY A 104 3.07 7.93 -17.50
CA GLY A 104 2.50 6.99 -18.48
C GLY A 104 1.14 6.42 -18.08
N MET A 105 0.85 6.34 -16.77
CA MET A 105 -0.40 5.80 -16.23
C MET A 105 -1.42 6.88 -15.85
N GLY A 106 -1.09 8.17 -16.01
CA GLY A 106 -1.95 9.30 -15.63
C GLY A 106 -2.16 9.42 -14.12
N ILE A 107 -1.17 9.02 -13.32
CA ILE A 107 -1.16 9.15 -11.86
C ILE A 107 -0.44 10.45 -11.49
N THR A 108 -1.06 11.27 -10.67
CA THR A 108 -0.50 12.55 -10.22
C THR A 108 0.48 12.32 -9.07
N LEU A 109 1.71 12.80 -9.19
CA LEU A 109 2.66 12.88 -8.09
C LEU A 109 2.80 14.35 -7.67
N GLY A 110 2.57 14.65 -6.39
CA GLY A 110 2.66 16.01 -5.87
C GLY A 110 3.48 16.07 -4.60
N GLN A 111 4.43 17.01 -4.51
CA GLN A 111 5.11 17.29 -3.25
C GLN A 111 4.39 18.40 -2.49
N HIS A 112 3.97 18.14 -1.26
CA HIS A 112 3.29 19.11 -0.41
C HIS A 112 3.69 18.90 1.06
N PRO A 113 3.99 19.98 1.83
CA PRO A 113 4.14 19.86 3.28
C PRO A 113 2.85 19.29 3.87
N LEU A 114 2.95 18.26 4.70
CA LEU A 114 1.78 17.68 5.38
C LEU A 114 1.74 18.26 6.80
N GLY A 115 1.18 19.46 6.92
CA GLY A 115 1.03 20.15 8.20
C GLY A 115 -0.09 19.52 9.04
N LYS A 116 -0.09 19.85 10.34
CA LYS A 116 -1.19 19.45 11.23
C LYS A 116 -2.56 19.91 10.72
N GLU A 117 -2.63 21.11 10.13
CA GLU A 117 -3.86 21.66 9.55
C GLU A 117 -4.34 20.86 8.32
N ASP A 118 -3.42 20.39 7.48
CA ASP A 118 -3.75 19.54 6.33
C ASP A 118 -4.28 18.18 6.80
N MET A 119 -3.65 17.60 7.83
CA MET A 119 -4.11 16.35 8.43
C MET A 119 -5.46 16.50 9.14
N ASP A 120 -5.66 17.59 9.89
CA ASP A 120 -6.93 17.88 10.59
C ASP A 120 -8.07 18.06 9.56
N ARG A 121 -7.80 18.73 8.43
CA ARG A 121 -8.75 18.88 7.33
C ARG A 121 -9.07 17.55 6.65
N LEU A 122 -8.04 16.77 6.29
CA LEU A 122 -8.20 15.49 5.62
C LEU A 122 -8.96 14.50 6.52
N THR A 123 -8.70 14.51 7.83
CA THR A 123 -9.37 13.63 8.80
C THR A 123 -10.82 14.05 9.04
N ALA A 124 -11.14 15.34 8.99
CA ALA A 124 -12.51 15.83 9.14
C ALA A 124 -13.46 15.43 8.00
N GLU A 125 -12.90 15.03 6.84
CA GLU A 125 -13.65 14.52 5.69
C GLU A 125 -13.82 12.99 5.73
N ILE A 126 -13.18 12.29 6.67
CA ILE A 126 -13.31 10.85 6.84
C ILE A 126 -14.52 10.58 7.75
N ASP A 127 -15.56 9.97 7.18
CA ASP A 127 -16.67 9.37 7.94
C ASP A 127 -16.17 8.04 8.55
N TYR A 128 -15.23 8.15 9.49
CA TYR A 128 -14.67 7.03 10.22
C TYR A 128 -15.45 6.86 11.52
N ASP A 129 -16.35 5.87 11.57
CA ASP A 129 -16.98 5.45 12.81
C ASP A 129 -16.10 4.38 13.49
N PRO A 130 -15.44 4.68 14.61
CA PRO A 130 -14.63 3.71 15.34
C PRO A 130 -15.46 2.55 15.92
N ASP A 131 -16.79 2.68 16.02
CA ASP A 131 -17.68 1.64 16.55
C ASP A 131 -18.15 0.65 15.46
N GLU A 132 -17.89 0.91 14.17
CA GLU A 132 -18.04 -0.07 13.08
C GLU A 132 -16.83 -1.01 12.95
N GLU A 133 -15.72 -0.75 13.66
CA GLU A 133 -14.57 -1.65 13.72
C GLU A 133 -14.90 -2.94 14.49
N GLY A 134 -15.36 -3.94 13.76
CA GLY A 134 -15.51 -5.31 14.27
C GLY A 134 -16.85 -5.97 13.98
N ARG A 135 -17.76 -5.32 13.25
CA ARG A 135 -18.96 -6.00 12.76
C ARG A 135 -18.57 -7.02 11.70
N ASP A 136 -18.72 -8.29 12.01
CA ASP A 136 -18.56 -9.36 11.03
C ASP A 136 -19.65 -9.18 9.96
N PRO A 137 -19.32 -9.01 8.67
CA PRO A 137 -20.34 -8.90 7.62
C PRO A 137 -21.23 -10.14 7.50
N ASP A 138 -20.84 -11.27 8.10
CA ASP A 138 -21.62 -12.50 8.18
C ASP A 138 -22.38 -12.68 9.52
N GLU A 139 -22.28 -11.74 10.47
CA GLU A 139 -23.18 -11.68 11.64
C GLU A 139 -24.55 -11.16 11.17
N GLU A 140 -25.44 -12.08 10.78
CA GLU A 140 -26.85 -11.77 10.58
C GLU A 140 -27.41 -11.14 11.87
N ASP A 141 -27.99 -9.95 11.75
CA ASP A 141 -28.78 -9.33 12.81
C ASP A 141 -29.90 -10.30 13.19
N GLU A 142 -29.72 -11.05 14.27
CA GLU A 142 -30.81 -11.78 14.90
C GLU A 142 -31.84 -10.73 15.34
N GLU A 143 -32.82 -10.48 14.47
CA GLU A 143 -34.04 -9.78 14.84
C GLU A 143 -34.63 -10.54 16.04
N GLU A 144 -34.47 -10.00 17.25
CA GLU A 144 -35.34 -10.32 18.37
C GLU A 144 -36.76 -9.81 18.05
N GLY A 145 -37.42 -10.52 17.14
CA GLY A 145 -38.84 -10.46 16.91
C GLY A 145 -39.57 -11.29 17.96
N GLY A 146 -40.36 -10.61 18.80
CA GLY A 146 -41.38 -11.22 19.65
C GLY A 146 -41.37 -10.63 21.06
N GLY A 147 -42.25 -9.72 21.47
CA GLY A 147 -43.64 -9.61 21.06
C GLY A 147 -44.49 -10.70 21.72
N LEU A 148 -44.58 -10.67 23.06
CA LEU A 148 -45.79 -10.75 23.93
C LEU A 148 -45.44 -11.16 25.36
#